data_AF-A0A850MEX8-F1
#
_entry.id   AF-A0A850MEX8-F1
#
_cell.length_a   1.000
_cell.length_b   1.000
_cell.length_c   1.000
_cell.angle_alpha   90.00
_cell.angle_beta   90.00
_cell.angle_gamma   90.00
#
_symmetry.space_group_name_H-M   'P 1'
#
loop_
_entity.id
_entity.type
_entity.pdbx_description
1 polymer ?
#
loop_
_entity_poly.entity_id
_entity_poly.type
_entity_poly.pdbx_seq_one_letter_code
_entity_poly.pdbx_strand_id
1 'polypeptide(L)'
;MDELREMVKSIGDADAAKLKDLIPKIMNKIKEVGFVKVVRDEELKTFMPKMREKMAEIDVEELIPLANVVMPTFFEGMTELFAASEEAQEELEDMDDMKMQMSSPDLDVYMFITVEDGKLTAGSGKLDDPDVSIIINKETFLKQMQGESDMVSSYMSGDIKIEGEMAKVMALRPLFEVLSDEYDLEMGFGG
;
A
#
# COMPACT_ATOMS: atom_id res chain seq x y z
N MET A 1 -4.44 -17.70 13.19
CA MET A 1 -5.32 -16.53 13.41
C MET A 1 -5.17 -15.99 14.82
N ASP A 2 -5.37 -16.78 15.88
CA ASP A 2 -5.29 -16.26 17.26
C ASP A 2 -3.95 -15.61 17.62
N GLU A 3 -2.84 -16.28 17.30
CA GLU A 3 -1.49 -15.73 17.47
C GLU A 3 -1.32 -14.37 16.75
N LEU A 4 -1.84 -14.24 15.53
CA LEU A 4 -1.79 -13.00 14.76
C LEU A 4 -2.62 -11.89 15.43
N ARG A 5 -3.80 -12.23 15.97
CA ARG A 5 -4.65 -11.28 16.71
C ARG A 5 -3.96 -10.79 17.97
N GLU A 6 -3.29 -11.67 18.71
CA GLU A 6 -2.50 -11.29 19.89
C GLU A 6 -1.34 -10.36 19.53
N MET A 7 -0.62 -10.67 18.45
CA MET A 7 0.45 -9.79 17.95
C MET A 7 -0.09 -8.41 17.56
N VAL A 8 -1.19 -8.34 16.78
CA VAL A 8 -1.82 -7.06 16.39
C VAL A 8 -2.32 -6.26 17.59
N LYS A 9 -2.86 -6.93 18.64
CA LYS A 9 -3.26 -6.27 19.89
C LYS A 9 -2.08 -5.62 20.60
N SER A 10 -0.90 -6.25 20.59
CA SER A 10 0.29 -5.74 21.27
C SER A 10 0.92 -4.49 20.65
N ILE A 11 0.51 -4.08 19.43
CA ILE A 11 0.97 -2.86 18.76
C ILE A 11 0.65 -1.60 19.59
N GLY A 12 -0.50 -1.56 20.25
CA GLY A 12 -0.97 -0.37 20.99
C GLY A 12 -0.03 0.06 22.12
N ASP A 13 0.65 -0.89 22.75
CA ASP A 13 1.57 -0.65 23.88
C ASP A 13 3.06 -0.74 23.47
N ALA A 14 3.33 -0.85 22.17
CA ALA A 14 4.68 -1.02 21.65
C ALA A 14 5.39 0.33 21.49
N ASP A 15 6.64 0.38 21.94
CA ASP A 15 7.59 1.43 21.57
C ASP A 15 8.25 1.12 20.22
N ALA A 16 9.04 2.06 19.69
CA ALA A 16 9.72 1.88 18.41
C ALA A 16 10.62 0.63 18.35
N ALA A 17 11.27 0.25 19.46
CA ALA A 17 12.12 -0.93 19.50
C ALA A 17 11.31 -2.23 19.42
N LYS A 18 10.19 -2.29 20.15
CA LYS A 18 9.25 -3.42 20.07
C LYS A 18 8.61 -3.54 18.70
N LEU A 19 8.24 -2.43 18.06
CA LEU A 19 7.65 -2.46 16.72
C LEU A 19 8.63 -3.02 15.69
N LYS A 20 9.91 -2.66 15.76
CA LYS A 20 10.95 -3.23 14.87
C LYS A 20 11.07 -4.75 14.98
N ASP A 21 10.80 -5.33 16.16
CA ASP A 21 10.78 -6.79 16.36
C ASP A 21 9.43 -7.44 16.01
N LEU A 22 8.33 -6.77 16.32
CA LEU A 22 6.98 -7.30 16.18
C LEU A 22 6.50 -7.31 14.72
N ILE A 23 6.74 -6.23 13.98
CA ILE A 23 6.19 -6.08 12.62
C ILE A 23 6.69 -7.13 11.65
N PRO A 24 7.99 -7.50 11.59
CA PRO A 24 8.42 -8.61 10.74
C PRO A 24 7.69 -9.92 11.05
N LYS A 25 7.39 -10.21 12.32
CA LYS A 25 6.65 -11.40 12.74
C LYS A 25 5.20 -11.35 12.28
N ILE A 26 4.55 -10.19 12.42
CA ILE A 26 3.19 -9.97 11.92
C ILE A 26 3.15 -10.13 10.41
N MET A 27 4.06 -9.50 9.66
CA MET A 27 4.13 -9.61 8.20
C MET A 27 4.27 -11.07 7.76
N ASN A 28 5.22 -11.81 8.33
CA ASN A 28 5.38 -13.23 8.04
C ASN A 28 4.11 -14.03 8.33
N LYS A 29 3.44 -13.74 9.44
CA LYS A 29 2.23 -14.44 9.83
C LYS A 29 1.04 -14.11 8.92
N ILE A 30 0.93 -12.88 8.44
CA ILE A 30 -0.05 -12.48 7.42
C ILE A 30 0.18 -13.30 6.15
N LYS A 31 1.43 -13.42 5.67
CA LYS A 31 1.77 -14.24 4.50
C LYS A 31 1.40 -15.72 4.68
N GLU A 32 1.61 -16.28 5.88
CA GLU A 32 1.21 -17.67 6.17
C GLU A 32 -0.32 -17.87 6.13
N VAL A 33 -1.08 -16.85 6.54
CA VAL A 33 -2.53 -16.92 6.67
C VAL A 33 -3.25 -16.64 5.34
N GLY A 34 -2.75 -15.67 4.58
CA GLY A 34 -3.37 -15.08 3.38
C GLY A 34 -4.07 -13.76 3.69
N PHE A 35 -3.88 -12.75 2.84
CA PHE A 35 -4.39 -11.41 3.04
C PHE A 35 -5.91 -11.34 3.05
N VAL A 36 -6.58 -12.08 2.17
CA VAL A 36 -8.06 -12.09 2.09
C VAL A 36 -8.69 -12.46 3.44
N LYS A 37 -8.09 -13.41 4.16
CA LYS A 37 -8.59 -13.82 5.49
C LYS A 37 -8.31 -12.78 6.56
N VAL A 38 -7.22 -12.03 6.43
CA VAL A 38 -6.83 -10.99 7.39
C VAL A 38 -7.76 -9.79 7.27
N VAL A 39 -8.05 -9.32 6.06
CA VAL A 39 -8.93 -8.15 5.86
C VAL A 39 -10.39 -8.45 6.18
N ARG A 40 -10.84 -9.71 6.02
CA ARG A 40 -12.20 -10.15 6.40
C ARG A 40 -12.37 -10.45 7.88
N ASP A 41 -11.30 -10.34 8.68
CA ASP A 41 -11.34 -10.57 10.12
C ASP A 41 -11.47 -9.24 10.87
N GLU A 42 -12.56 -9.07 11.61
CA GLU A 42 -12.90 -7.83 12.33
C GLU A 42 -11.83 -7.37 13.33
N GLU A 43 -11.07 -8.28 13.93
CA GLU A 43 -9.99 -7.90 14.84
C GLU A 43 -8.73 -7.50 14.07
N LEU A 44 -8.43 -8.23 12.99
CA LEU A 44 -7.20 -8.05 12.23
C LEU A 44 -7.26 -6.89 11.23
N LYS A 45 -8.44 -6.52 10.73
CA LYS A 45 -8.59 -5.32 9.88
C LYS A 45 -8.18 -4.03 10.59
N THR A 46 -8.15 -4.04 11.93
CA THR A 46 -7.64 -2.92 12.75
C THR A 46 -6.11 -2.77 12.71
N PHE A 47 -5.37 -3.70 12.10
CA PHE A 47 -3.91 -3.65 12.02
C PHE A 47 -3.41 -2.37 11.35
N MET A 48 -3.90 -2.05 10.15
CA MET A 48 -3.43 -0.87 9.40
C MET A 48 -3.74 0.45 10.12
N PRO A 49 -4.96 0.68 10.65
CA PRO A 49 -5.24 1.86 11.48
C PRO A 49 -4.32 1.99 12.70
N LYS A 50 -4.11 0.91 13.47
CA LYS A 50 -3.21 0.92 14.63
C LYS A 50 -1.76 1.19 14.25
N MET A 51 -1.33 0.67 13.11
CA MET A 51 0.00 0.95 12.58
C MET A 51 0.17 2.41 12.22
N ARG A 52 -0.80 3.03 11.54
CA ARG A 52 -0.76 4.47 11.21
C ARG A 52 -0.67 5.31 12.49
N GLU A 53 -1.52 5.03 13.47
CA GLU A 53 -1.49 5.70 14.78
C GLU A 53 -0.10 5.61 15.44
N LYS A 54 0.50 4.41 15.46
CA LYS A 54 1.84 4.23 16.03
C LYS A 54 2.95 4.89 15.23
N MET A 55 2.86 4.88 13.90
CA MET A 55 3.85 5.52 13.04
C MET A 55 3.88 7.05 13.21
N ALA A 56 2.79 7.67 13.62
CA ALA A 56 2.76 9.11 13.95
C ALA A 56 3.58 9.45 15.21
N GLU A 57 3.81 8.47 16.10
CA GLU A 57 4.58 8.65 17.34
C GLU A 57 6.09 8.39 17.17
N ILE A 58 6.52 7.91 16.00
CA ILE A 58 7.89 7.40 15.76
C ILE A 58 8.64 8.34 14.83
N ASP A 59 9.91 8.59 15.15
CA ASP A 59 10.81 9.34 14.29
C ASP A 59 10.91 8.70 12.90
N VAL A 60 10.80 9.54 11.88
CA VAL A 60 10.59 9.07 10.51
C VAL A 60 11.77 8.28 9.95
N GLU A 61 12.98 8.56 10.43
CA GLU A 61 14.19 7.79 10.07
C GLU A 61 14.15 6.37 10.62
N GLU A 62 13.44 6.14 11.72
CA GLU A 62 13.24 4.80 12.30
C GLU A 62 12.18 3.98 11.55
N LEU A 63 11.33 4.63 10.76
CA LEU A 63 10.31 3.99 9.94
C LEU A 63 10.86 3.46 8.61
N ILE A 64 11.96 4.01 8.10
CA ILE A 64 12.54 3.60 6.81
C ILE A 64 12.84 2.09 6.77
N PRO A 65 13.52 1.48 7.78
CA PRO A 65 13.74 0.03 7.78
C PRO A 65 12.45 -0.78 7.85
N LEU A 66 11.41 -0.23 8.48
CA LEU A 66 10.11 -0.88 8.60
C LEU A 66 9.37 -0.91 7.27
N ALA A 67 9.42 0.18 6.52
CA ALA A 67 8.84 0.27 5.18
C ALA A 67 9.38 -0.84 4.27
N ASN A 68 10.68 -1.14 4.32
CA ASN A 68 11.29 -2.23 3.54
C ASN A 68 10.76 -3.64 3.88
N VAL A 69 10.21 -3.83 5.08
CA VAL A 69 9.62 -5.11 5.51
C VAL A 69 8.13 -5.15 5.22
N VAL A 70 7.43 -4.04 5.45
CA VAL A 70 5.98 -3.94 5.29
C VAL A 70 5.60 -3.89 3.82
N MET A 71 6.31 -3.10 3.00
CA MET A 71 5.95 -2.83 1.61
C MET A 71 5.84 -4.09 0.74
N PRO A 72 6.80 -5.03 0.74
CA PRO A 72 6.67 -6.23 -0.08
C PRO A 72 5.41 -7.04 0.29
N THR A 73 5.17 -7.16 1.59
CA THR A 73 3.99 -7.86 2.12
C THR A 73 2.72 -7.14 1.69
N PHE A 74 2.66 -5.82 1.83
CA PHE A 74 1.53 -5.00 1.39
C PHE A 74 1.25 -5.15 -0.12
N PHE A 75 2.26 -5.14 -0.97
CA PHE A 75 2.12 -5.31 -2.42
C PHE A 75 1.63 -6.71 -2.82
N GLU A 76 2.19 -7.74 -2.20
CA GLU A 76 1.70 -9.11 -2.35
C GLU A 76 0.23 -9.20 -1.95
N GLY A 77 -0.15 -8.56 -0.84
CA GLY A 77 -1.52 -8.50 -0.36
C GLY A 77 -2.47 -7.77 -1.30
N MET A 78 -2.10 -6.61 -1.82
CA MET A 78 -2.92 -5.90 -2.81
C MET A 78 -3.15 -6.77 -4.06
N THR A 79 -2.10 -7.42 -4.55
CA THR A 79 -2.21 -8.34 -5.70
C THR A 79 -3.16 -9.51 -5.38
N GLU A 80 -3.08 -10.08 -4.17
CA GLU A 80 -3.98 -11.14 -3.70
C GLU A 80 -5.44 -10.66 -3.64
N LEU A 81 -5.69 -9.45 -3.15
CA LEU A 81 -7.04 -8.88 -3.04
C LEU A 81 -7.67 -8.63 -4.40
N PHE A 82 -6.92 -8.04 -5.34
CA PHE A 82 -7.39 -7.85 -6.73
C PHE A 82 -7.74 -9.18 -7.39
N ALA A 83 -6.90 -10.20 -7.22
CA ALA A 83 -7.14 -11.53 -7.77
C ALA A 83 -8.33 -12.26 -7.12
N ALA A 84 -8.70 -11.90 -5.89
CA ALA A 84 -9.79 -12.52 -5.13
C ALA A 84 -11.15 -11.83 -5.31
N SER A 85 -11.17 -10.61 -5.87
CA SER A 85 -12.38 -9.83 -6.10
C SER A 85 -12.90 -10.08 -7.52
N GLU A 86 -14.08 -10.69 -7.66
CA GLU A 86 -14.71 -10.88 -8.98
C GLU A 86 -15.01 -9.53 -9.65
N GLU A 87 -15.51 -8.56 -8.88
CA GLU A 87 -15.82 -7.21 -9.36
C GLU A 87 -14.56 -6.48 -9.84
N ALA A 88 -13.45 -6.57 -9.11
CA ALA A 88 -12.21 -5.95 -9.56
C ALA A 88 -11.59 -6.66 -10.77
N GLN A 89 -11.78 -7.98 -10.92
CA GLN A 89 -11.36 -8.70 -12.13
C GLN A 89 -12.17 -8.26 -13.36
N GLU A 90 -13.49 -8.06 -13.23
CA GLU A 90 -14.33 -7.55 -14.31
C GLU A 90 -13.85 -6.16 -14.79
N GLU A 91 -13.58 -5.25 -13.85
CA GLU A 91 -13.04 -3.91 -14.19
C GLU A 91 -11.64 -3.97 -14.82
N LEU A 92 -10.80 -4.94 -14.43
CA LEU A 92 -9.48 -5.14 -15.02
C LEU A 92 -9.53 -5.68 -16.45
N GLU A 93 -10.53 -6.48 -16.81
CA GLU A 93 -10.68 -7.02 -18.18
C GLU A 93 -10.94 -5.92 -19.22
N ASP A 94 -11.60 -4.83 -18.81
CA ASP A 94 -11.92 -3.68 -19.67
C ASP A 94 -10.80 -2.62 -19.70
N MET A 95 -9.72 -2.81 -18.92
CA MET A 95 -8.66 -1.85 -18.75
C MET A 95 -7.49 -2.10 -19.71
N ASP A 96 -6.97 -1.03 -20.34
CA ASP A 96 -5.76 -1.11 -21.16
C ASP A 96 -4.51 -1.45 -20.32
N ASP A 97 -3.58 -2.19 -20.93
CA ASP A 97 -2.29 -2.48 -20.31
C ASP A 97 -1.55 -1.19 -19.92
N MET A 98 -0.96 -1.21 -18.71
CA MET A 98 -0.19 -0.08 -18.21
C MET A 98 0.90 -0.47 -17.22
N LYS A 99 1.98 0.29 -17.24
CA LYS A 99 3.12 0.22 -16.33
C LYS A 99 3.29 1.54 -15.60
N MET A 100 2.94 1.55 -14.32
CA MET A 100 3.11 2.72 -13.46
C MET A 100 4.27 2.51 -12.50
N GLN A 101 5.27 3.38 -12.59
CA GLN A 101 6.34 3.50 -11.62
C GLN A 101 5.99 4.58 -10.59
N MET A 102 6.09 4.25 -9.31
CA MET A 102 6.14 5.21 -8.21
C MET A 102 7.54 5.20 -7.60
N SER A 103 8.10 6.37 -7.29
CA SER A 103 9.45 6.46 -6.75
C SER A 103 9.62 7.61 -5.77
N SER A 104 10.46 7.38 -4.76
CA SER A 104 11.06 8.42 -3.94
C SER A 104 12.58 8.31 -4.03
N PRO A 105 13.22 9.03 -4.98
CA PRO A 105 14.66 8.95 -5.19
C PRO A 105 15.48 9.30 -3.95
N ASP A 106 14.99 10.22 -3.12
CA ASP A 106 15.62 10.64 -1.87
C ASP A 106 15.72 9.50 -0.84
N LEU A 107 14.81 8.54 -0.92
CA LEU A 107 14.71 7.40 -0.02
C LEU A 107 15.22 6.10 -0.65
N ASP A 108 15.66 6.12 -1.92
CA ASP A 108 15.97 4.93 -2.72
C ASP A 108 14.80 3.93 -2.75
N VAL A 109 13.55 4.44 -2.71
CA VAL A 109 12.33 3.63 -2.73
C VAL A 109 11.73 3.63 -4.14
N TYR A 110 11.46 2.44 -4.66
CA TYR A 110 10.85 2.22 -5.96
C TYR A 110 9.76 1.17 -5.85
N MET A 111 8.59 1.50 -6.38
CA MET A 111 7.38 0.68 -6.31
C MET A 111 6.68 0.73 -7.66
N PHE A 112 5.95 -0.32 -8.01
CA PHE A 112 5.25 -0.36 -9.27
C PHE A 112 3.86 -0.95 -9.13
N ILE A 113 3.01 -0.57 -10.08
CA ILE A 113 1.77 -1.26 -10.40
C ILE A 113 1.81 -1.53 -11.91
N THR A 114 1.52 -2.76 -12.31
CA THR A 114 1.31 -3.12 -13.71
C THR A 114 -0.07 -3.71 -13.88
N VAL A 115 -0.76 -3.32 -14.94
CA VAL A 115 -1.93 -4.02 -15.47
C VAL A 115 -1.49 -4.64 -16.78
N GLU A 116 -1.52 -5.96 -16.86
CA GLU A 116 -1.17 -6.72 -18.06
C GLU A 116 -2.13 -7.91 -18.18
N ASP A 117 -2.75 -8.10 -19.36
CA ASP A 117 -3.68 -9.20 -19.63
C ASP A 117 -4.82 -9.30 -18.59
N GLY A 118 -5.41 -8.16 -18.22
CA GLY A 118 -6.49 -8.08 -17.22
C GLY A 118 -6.05 -8.42 -15.79
N LYS A 119 -4.75 -8.36 -15.48
CA LYS A 119 -4.23 -8.66 -14.14
C LYS A 119 -3.43 -7.50 -13.59
N LEU A 120 -3.79 -7.09 -12.38
CA LEU A 120 -3.00 -6.15 -11.60
C LEU A 120 -1.91 -6.88 -10.82
N THR A 121 -0.66 -6.42 -10.97
CA THR A 121 0.46 -6.80 -10.10
C THR A 121 1.04 -5.55 -9.47
N ALA A 122 1.26 -5.57 -8.17
CA ALA A 122 1.98 -4.52 -7.46
C ALA A 122 3.28 -5.07 -6.84
N GLY A 123 4.29 -4.23 -6.72
CA GLY A 123 5.57 -4.68 -6.17
C GLY A 123 6.57 -3.58 -5.88
N SER A 124 7.71 -3.98 -5.33
CA SER A 124 8.89 -3.12 -5.15
C SER A 124 9.89 -3.36 -6.28
N GLY A 125 10.49 -2.28 -6.77
CA GLY A 125 11.47 -2.32 -7.85
C GLY A 125 11.29 -1.23 -8.89
N LYS A 126 12.20 -1.25 -9.86
CA LYS A 126 12.19 -0.37 -11.02
C LYS A 126 11.59 -1.12 -12.22
N LEU A 127 10.65 -0.49 -12.91
CA LEU A 127 10.20 -0.93 -14.22
C LEU A 127 11.15 -0.41 -15.29
N ASP A 128 11.29 -1.21 -16.34
CA ASP A 128 11.80 -0.72 -17.62
C ASP A 128 10.64 -0.06 -18.38
N ASP A 129 10.89 1.15 -18.90
CA ASP A 129 9.97 1.91 -19.77
C ASP A 129 8.53 2.07 -19.21
N PRO A 130 8.35 2.72 -18.04
CA PRO A 130 7.03 2.94 -17.48
C PRO A 130 6.20 3.91 -18.33
N ASP A 131 4.92 3.59 -18.57
CA ASP A 131 3.94 4.49 -19.18
C ASP A 131 3.70 5.76 -18.34
N VAL A 132 3.77 5.59 -17.02
CA VAL A 132 3.60 6.66 -16.05
C VAL A 132 4.68 6.58 -14.98
N SER A 133 5.35 7.70 -14.73
CA SER A 133 6.29 7.86 -13.62
C SER A 133 5.77 8.90 -12.62
N ILE A 134 5.53 8.44 -11.40
CA ILE A 134 5.17 9.26 -10.25
C ILE A 134 6.40 9.43 -9.36
N ILE A 135 6.82 10.67 -9.14
CA ILE A 135 7.98 11.02 -8.32
C ILE A 135 7.47 11.79 -7.10
N ILE A 136 7.78 11.25 -5.92
CA ILE A 136 7.33 11.75 -4.62
C ILE A 136 8.57 12.05 -3.77
N ASN A 137 8.68 13.26 -3.25
CA ASN A 137 9.78 13.60 -2.35
C ASN A 137 9.67 12.84 -1.01
N LYS A 138 10.77 12.80 -0.24
CA LYS A 138 10.81 12.12 1.06
C LYS A 138 9.68 12.56 2.00
N GLU A 139 9.47 13.85 2.18
CA GLU A 139 8.51 14.39 3.15
C GLU A 139 7.07 13.98 2.81
N THR A 140 6.68 14.13 1.55
CA THR A 140 5.35 13.78 1.05
C THR A 140 5.11 12.27 1.12
N PHE A 141 6.10 11.45 0.76
CA PHE A 141 5.99 10.00 0.85
C PHE A 141 5.69 9.54 2.29
N LEU A 142 6.38 10.14 3.26
CA LEU A 142 6.23 9.82 4.67
C LEU A 142 4.87 10.28 5.23
N LYS A 143 4.41 11.48 4.85
CA LYS A 143 3.06 11.95 5.17
C LYS A 143 1.97 11.05 4.62
N GLN A 144 2.12 10.55 3.39
CA GLN A 144 1.21 9.57 2.81
C GLN A 144 1.19 8.25 3.58
N MET A 145 2.35 7.76 4.00
CA MET A 145 2.45 6.55 4.83
C MET A 145 1.78 6.69 6.19
N GLN A 146 1.81 7.89 6.76
CA GLN A 146 1.13 8.22 8.01
C GLN A 146 -0.37 8.51 7.82
N GLY A 147 -0.84 8.69 6.58
CA GLY A 147 -2.21 9.07 6.25
C GLY A 147 -2.50 10.57 6.42
N GLU A 148 -1.45 11.41 6.51
CA GLU A 148 -1.57 12.86 6.67
C GLU A 148 -1.79 13.61 5.33
N SER A 149 -1.53 12.95 4.21
CA SER A 149 -1.76 13.46 2.86
C SER A 149 -2.15 12.33 1.92
N ASP A 150 -2.96 12.60 0.90
CA ASP A 150 -3.30 11.65 -0.16
C ASP A 150 -2.59 12.01 -1.48
N MET A 151 -2.60 11.08 -2.44
CA MET A 151 -1.93 11.26 -3.73
C MET A 151 -2.52 12.41 -4.55
N VAL A 152 -3.84 12.60 -4.50
CA VAL A 152 -4.53 13.60 -5.34
C VAL A 152 -4.24 15.01 -4.80
N SER A 153 -4.38 15.23 -3.50
CA SER A 153 -4.07 16.53 -2.87
C SER A 153 -2.60 16.90 -3.04
N SER A 154 -1.69 15.93 -2.89
CA SER A 154 -0.25 16.14 -3.07
C SER A 154 0.14 16.44 -4.53
N TYR A 155 -0.58 15.89 -5.50
CA TYR A 155 -0.41 16.28 -6.90
C TYR A 155 -0.92 17.71 -7.15
N MET A 156 -2.09 18.06 -6.60
CA MET A 156 -2.66 19.41 -6.73
C MET A 156 -1.81 20.50 -6.07
N SER A 157 -1.11 20.19 -4.98
CA SER A 157 -0.16 21.11 -4.32
C SER A 157 1.19 21.23 -5.05
N GLY A 158 1.48 20.32 -5.99
CA GLY A 158 2.77 20.25 -6.69
C GLY A 158 3.86 19.46 -5.96
N ASP A 159 3.50 18.76 -4.88
CA ASP A 159 4.41 17.92 -4.10
C ASP A 159 4.72 16.57 -4.77
N ILE A 160 3.87 16.17 -5.72
CA ILE A 160 4.07 15.02 -6.59
C ILE A 160 4.27 15.48 -8.03
N LYS A 161 5.29 14.94 -8.67
CA LYS A 161 5.47 15.06 -10.12
C LYS A 161 4.97 13.80 -10.82
N ILE A 162 4.10 13.98 -11.81
CA ILE A 162 3.62 12.89 -12.68
C ILE A 162 4.12 13.16 -14.09
N GLU A 163 4.82 12.18 -14.66
CA GLU A 163 5.23 12.14 -16.06
C GLU A 163 4.49 10.99 -16.76
N GLY A 164 3.87 11.26 -17.90
CA GLY A 164 3.07 10.29 -18.64
C GLY A 164 1.58 10.65 -18.73
N GLU A 165 0.76 9.67 -19.07
CA GLU A 165 -0.66 9.87 -19.32
C GLU A 165 -1.47 9.82 -18.02
N MET A 166 -1.89 10.98 -17.51
CA MET A 166 -2.73 11.09 -16.32
C MET A 166 -4.03 10.27 -16.42
N ALA A 167 -4.55 10.09 -17.64
CA ALA A 167 -5.72 9.25 -17.88
C ALA A 167 -5.52 7.81 -17.39
N LYS A 168 -4.32 7.23 -17.55
CA LYS A 168 -3.98 5.89 -17.05
C LYS A 168 -3.96 5.85 -15.52
N VAL A 169 -3.46 6.90 -14.87
CA VAL A 169 -3.50 7.01 -13.38
C VAL A 169 -4.93 7.08 -12.88
N MET A 170 -5.77 7.88 -13.54
CA MET A 170 -7.17 8.06 -13.15
C MET A 170 -8.00 6.79 -13.37
N ALA A 171 -7.63 5.96 -14.35
CA ALA A 171 -8.28 4.67 -14.62
C ALA A 171 -8.05 3.63 -13.50
N LEU A 172 -7.01 3.78 -12.66
CA LEU A 172 -6.81 2.90 -11.50
C LEU A 172 -7.79 3.21 -10.34
N ARG A 173 -8.39 4.40 -10.31
CA ARG A 173 -9.19 4.82 -9.15
C ARG A 173 -10.41 3.92 -8.88
N PRO A 174 -11.26 3.57 -9.87
CA PRO A 174 -12.42 2.70 -9.63
C PRO A 174 -12.02 1.34 -9.06
N LEU A 175 -10.89 0.78 -9.52
CA LEU A 175 -10.33 -0.48 -9.02
C LEU A 175 -10.02 -0.44 -7.52
N PHE A 176 -9.42 0.66 -7.04
CA PHE A 176 -9.15 0.82 -5.60
C PHE A 176 -10.43 1.12 -4.81
N GLU A 177 -11.43 1.79 -5.40
CA GLU A 177 -12.75 2.01 -4.79
C GLU A 177 -13.50 0.67 -4.60
N VAL A 178 -13.49 -0.22 -5.60
CA VAL A 178 -14.06 -1.58 -5.48
C VAL A 178 -13.45 -2.35 -4.30
N LEU A 179 -12.12 -2.39 -4.20
CA LEU A 179 -11.47 -3.08 -3.07
C LEU A 179 -11.72 -2.41 -1.72
N SER A 180 -11.75 -1.08 -1.69
CA SER A 180 -12.07 -0.31 -0.49
C SER A 180 -13.45 -0.70 0.03
N ASP A 181 -14.44 -0.76 -0.85
CA ASP A 181 -15.83 -1.08 -0.49
C ASP A 181 -16.01 -2.56 -0.15
N GLU A 182 -15.42 -3.48 -0.93
CA GLU A 182 -15.57 -4.92 -0.69
C GLU A 182 -14.92 -5.36 0.62
N TYR A 183 -13.76 -4.81 0.95
CA TYR A 183 -12.94 -5.24 2.07
C TYR A 183 -12.92 -4.27 3.26
N ASP A 184 -13.68 -3.16 3.21
CA ASP A 184 -13.72 -2.13 4.25
C ASP A 184 -12.31 -1.57 4.55
N LEU A 185 -11.58 -1.23 3.48
CA LEU A 185 -10.17 -0.81 3.53
C LEU A 185 -10.00 0.68 3.19
N GLU A 186 -9.31 1.41 4.06
CA GLU A 186 -8.86 2.77 3.74
C GLU A 186 -7.64 2.77 2.81
N MET A 187 -7.90 2.70 1.49
CA MET A 187 -6.89 2.85 0.44
C MET A 187 -6.68 4.35 0.18
N GLY A 188 -5.45 4.88 0.31
CA GLY A 188 -5.11 6.31 0.17
C GLY A 188 -5.28 6.94 -1.23
N PHE A 189 -6.13 6.36 -2.07
CA PHE A 189 -6.59 6.88 -3.35
C PHE A 189 -7.95 7.59 -3.25
N GLY A 190 -8.67 7.44 -2.14
CA GLY A 190 -9.93 8.15 -1.85
C GLY A 190 -9.70 9.43 -1.04
N GLY A 191 -10.34 10.52 -1.46
CA GLY A 191 -10.53 11.74 -0.66
C GLY A 191 -11.88 11.74 0.04
#